data_AF-A0A318B1E9-F1
#
_entry.id   AF-A0A318B1E9-F1
#
_cell.length_a   1.000
_cell.length_b   1.000
_cell.length_c   1.000
_cell.angle_alpha   90.00
_cell.angle_beta   90.00
_cell.angle_gamma   90.00
#
_symmetry.space_group_name_H-M   'P 1'
#
loop_
_entity.id
_entity.type
_entity.pdbx_description
1 polymer ?
#
loop_
_entity_poly.entity_id
_entity_poly.type
_entity_poly.pdbx_seq_one_letter_code
_entity_poly.pdbx_strand_id
1 'polypeptide(L)'
;AGEAGETVLRYAQAPKVEVLEGDVTSAFDAAKGDLKLTYSHTGLARVRITGGGRPPLVLLLADEATGQTFWRQDTPAGPTLQRGPGLVRTAAVKGGVLSLTGDTETESPLEVFAPKGVKSVRWNGAAVAAKVTASGSLLASKALPGPAAVTVPDLAKLDWKTAAGSPESDPAFDDSAWAKAEGKRGGSTVRPPTGQPALDMSTHGFHNGDVWYRGRYKGRADIDTLTLHYGAGGAGMLQVWLDGKFLGQHELDGGLPRPITTGVATFKLPEDLRGDGEHVLSVMVRNNGHNWDLDADDFHKEARGLVSASLSSPTSYSFAVPIAWKIQGNKGGEDIADPVRGSLNEGGQYGERNGWHLPGFPDQSWAKADMAATQPYAGTTWYRTNFDLALPKDQDVTLGLTIGDPKTPRSPGRYRVLIFVNGWNMGQFIAHVGPQRTFVLPSGIIDEHGKNTIALAVTSDGAPGDALEAVKLEVLRNVEGGVPVARVPAPNYKQ
;
A
#
# COMPACT_ATOMS: atom_id res chain seq x y z
N ALA A 1 -34.95 3.24 -8.47
CA ALA A 1 -36.03 2.30 -8.80
C ALA A 1 -37.38 2.94 -8.47
N GLY A 2 -38.44 2.62 -9.20
CA GLY A 2 -39.80 3.15 -9.02
C GLY A 2 -40.10 4.46 -9.76
N GLU A 3 -39.10 5.11 -10.37
CA GLU A 3 -39.29 6.35 -11.13
C GLU A 3 -40.15 6.11 -12.38
N ALA A 4 -41.05 7.04 -12.67
CA ALA A 4 -41.85 7.00 -13.90
C ALA A 4 -40.96 7.29 -15.12
N GLY A 5 -41.02 6.42 -16.12
CA GLY A 5 -40.28 6.54 -17.37
C GLY A 5 -41.22 6.68 -18.57
N GLU A 6 -40.78 7.49 -19.54
CA GLU A 6 -41.46 7.67 -20.81
C GLU A 6 -40.44 7.66 -21.95
N THR A 7 -40.70 6.85 -22.98
CA THR A 7 -39.89 6.80 -24.20
C THR A 7 -40.78 7.04 -25.41
N VAL A 8 -40.39 7.96 -26.29
CA VAL A 8 -41.10 8.23 -27.56
C VAL A 8 -40.22 7.85 -28.74
N LEU A 9 -40.75 7.01 -29.63
CA LEU A 9 -40.10 6.57 -30.87
C LEU A 9 -40.95 6.90 -32.08
N ARG A 10 -40.34 7.40 -33.15
CA ARG A 10 -41.07 7.74 -34.40
C ARG A 10 -41.20 6.54 -35.34
N TYR A 11 -42.36 6.35 -35.95
CA TYR A 11 -42.64 5.33 -36.97
C TYR A 11 -43.56 5.92 -38.06
N ALA A 12 -43.41 5.44 -39.29
CA ALA A 12 -44.23 5.92 -40.42
C ALA A 12 -45.69 5.42 -40.34
N GLN A 13 -45.90 4.29 -39.68
CA GLN A 13 -47.20 3.64 -39.46
C GLN A 13 -47.17 2.94 -38.11
N ALA A 14 -48.34 2.56 -37.59
CA ALA A 14 -48.44 1.87 -36.30
C ALA A 14 -47.58 0.59 -36.29
N PRO A 15 -46.54 0.49 -35.45
CA PRO A 15 -45.76 -0.73 -35.32
C PRO A 15 -46.49 -1.73 -34.40
N LYS A 16 -46.11 -3.02 -34.50
CA LYS A 16 -46.52 -4.03 -33.52
C LYS A 16 -45.60 -3.94 -32.30
N VAL A 17 -46.19 -3.74 -31.13
CA VAL A 17 -45.49 -3.69 -29.83
C VAL A 17 -45.80 -4.94 -29.03
N GLU A 18 -44.76 -5.63 -28.58
CA GLU A 18 -44.87 -6.83 -27.74
C GLU A 18 -44.03 -6.63 -26.48
N VAL A 19 -44.67 -6.60 -25.31
CA VAL A 19 -43.98 -6.60 -24.02
C VAL A 19 -43.57 -8.03 -23.73
N LEU A 20 -42.26 -8.28 -23.71
CA LEU A 20 -41.67 -9.61 -23.48
C LEU A 20 -41.45 -9.90 -22.00
N GLU A 21 -41.19 -8.85 -21.21
CA GLU A 21 -41.00 -8.89 -19.76
C GLU A 21 -41.24 -7.49 -19.19
N GLY A 22 -41.74 -7.43 -17.93
CA GLY A 22 -41.98 -6.20 -17.19
C GLY A 22 -43.29 -5.50 -17.56
N ASP A 23 -43.57 -4.39 -16.88
CA ASP A 23 -44.81 -3.63 -17.04
C ASP A 23 -44.58 -2.36 -17.88
N VAL A 24 -44.99 -2.43 -19.15
CA VAL A 24 -44.91 -1.31 -20.09
C VAL A 24 -46.23 -1.16 -20.82
N THR A 25 -46.74 0.06 -20.90
CA THR A 25 -47.90 0.40 -21.72
C THR A 25 -47.46 1.16 -22.95
N SER A 26 -48.19 1.03 -24.06
CA SER A 26 -47.84 1.69 -25.32
C SER A 26 -49.05 2.34 -25.99
N ALA A 27 -48.86 3.51 -26.58
CA ALA A 27 -49.86 4.21 -27.38
C ALA A 27 -49.21 4.80 -28.64
N PHE A 28 -49.88 4.68 -29.80
CA PHE A 28 -49.40 5.24 -31.06
C PHE A 28 -50.28 6.40 -31.53
N ASP A 29 -49.67 7.56 -31.74
CA ASP A 29 -50.30 8.74 -32.36
C ASP A 29 -50.03 8.71 -33.87
N ALA A 30 -51.03 8.35 -34.65
CA ALA A 30 -50.91 8.24 -36.10
C ALA A 30 -50.72 9.59 -36.81
N ALA A 31 -51.16 10.70 -36.22
CA ALA A 31 -51.02 12.03 -36.82
C ALA A 31 -49.57 12.52 -36.73
N LYS A 32 -48.87 12.14 -35.65
CA LYS A 32 -47.45 12.49 -35.43
C LYS A 32 -46.47 11.40 -35.83
N GLY A 33 -46.95 10.16 -35.94
CA GLY A 33 -46.12 8.98 -36.08
C GLY A 33 -45.36 8.62 -34.79
N ASP A 34 -45.86 9.03 -33.62
CA ASP A 34 -45.18 8.84 -32.34
C ASP A 34 -45.70 7.59 -31.62
N LEU A 35 -44.84 6.60 -31.39
CA LEU A 35 -45.07 5.52 -30.44
C LEU A 35 -44.54 5.95 -29.07
N LYS A 36 -45.44 6.13 -28.11
CA LYS A 36 -45.12 6.40 -26.72
C LYS A 36 -45.16 5.10 -25.91
N LEU A 37 -44.11 4.88 -25.11
CA LEU A 37 -44.04 3.84 -24.09
C LEU A 37 -44.02 4.50 -22.70
N THR A 38 -44.87 4.02 -21.80
CA THR A 38 -44.94 4.48 -20.41
C THR A 38 -44.71 3.30 -19.47
N TYR A 39 -43.82 3.47 -18.49
CA TYR A 39 -43.38 2.40 -17.59
C TYR A 39 -42.88 2.98 -16.26
N SER A 40 -42.62 2.11 -15.29
CA SER A 40 -41.85 2.46 -14.08
C SER A 40 -40.51 1.74 -14.12
N HIS A 41 -39.42 2.42 -13.77
CA HIS A 41 -38.08 1.85 -13.70
C HIS A 41 -37.97 0.88 -12.53
N THR A 42 -38.34 -0.37 -12.75
CA THR A 42 -38.29 -1.46 -11.76
C THR A 42 -37.74 -2.73 -12.42
N GLY A 43 -36.53 -3.14 -12.07
CA GLY A 43 -35.87 -4.30 -12.67
C GLY A 43 -35.54 -4.08 -14.15
N LEU A 44 -35.77 -5.10 -14.98
CA LEU A 44 -35.63 -5.06 -16.45
C LEU A 44 -36.98 -5.33 -17.12
N ALA A 45 -37.47 -4.35 -17.89
CA ALA A 45 -38.53 -4.56 -18.87
C ALA A 45 -37.94 -4.70 -20.28
N ARG A 46 -38.57 -5.55 -21.10
CA ARG A 46 -38.12 -5.85 -22.46
C ARG A 46 -39.29 -5.67 -23.43
N VAL A 47 -39.13 -4.81 -24.43
CA VAL A 47 -40.19 -4.53 -25.41
C VAL A 47 -39.67 -4.77 -26.81
N ARG A 48 -40.33 -5.65 -27.56
CA ARG A 48 -40.07 -5.85 -28.99
C ARG A 48 -41.01 -4.99 -29.82
N ILE A 49 -40.45 -4.27 -30.78
CA ILE A 49 -41.19 -3.43 -31.72
C ILE A 49 -40.84 -3.88 -33.14
N THR A 50 -41.86 -4.14 -33.96
CA THR A 50 -41.69 -4.60 -35.35
C THR A 50 -42.64 -3.87 -36.29
N GLY A 51 -42.26 -3.74 -37.57
CA GLY A 51 -43.07 -3.03 -38.57
C GLY A 51 -42.95 -1.50 -38.47
N GLY A 52 -44.00 -0.79 -38.87
CA GLY A 52 -44.04 0.68 -38.85
C GLY A 52 -42.99 1.38 -39.74
N GLY A 53 -42.45 0.67 -40.72
CA GLY A 53 -41.43 1.19 -41.66
C GLY A 53 -39.99 1.20 -41.12
N ARG A 54 -39.70 0.49 -40.02
CA ARG A 54 -38.35 0.40 -39.43
C ARG A 54 -37.89 -1.04 -39.21
N PRO A 55 -36.56 -1.27 -39.09
CA PRO A 55 -36.03 -2.56 -38.66
C PRO A 55 -36.57 -2.97 -37.27
N PRO A 56 -36.70 -4.28 -36.98
CA PRO A 56 -37.06 -4.77 -35.66
C PRO A 56 -36.15 -4.19 -34.56
N LEU A 57 -36.76 -3.76 -33.46
CA LEU A 57 -36.08 -3.18 -32.30
C LEU A 57 -36.47 -3.97 -31.04
N VAL A 58 -35.49 -4.24 -30.17
CA VAL A 58 -35.73 -4.68 -28.80
C VAL A 58 -35.22 -3.58 -27.88
N LEU A 59 -36.12 -2.95 -27.13
CA LEU A 59 -35.79 -1.99 -26.09
C LEU A 59 -35.63 -2.71 -24.75
N LEU A 60 -34.54 -2.37 -24.06
CA LEU A 60 -34.26 -2.78 -22.69
C LEU A 60 -34.45 -1.55 -21.81
N LEU A 61 -35.44 -1.60 -20.92
CA LEU A 61 -35.79 -0.52 -20.00
C LEU A 61 -35.47 -0.99 -18.60
N ALA A 62 -34.48 -0.39 -17.96
CA ALA A 62 -33.95 -0.86 -16.70
C ALA A 62 -33.97 0.23 -15.63
N ASP A 63 -34.07 -0.15 -14.36
CA ASP A 63 -33.62 0.73 -13.27
C ASP A 63 -32.09 0.82 -13.20
N GLU A 64 -31.58 1.75 -12.40
CA GLU A 64 -30.14 2.00 -12.30
C GLU A 64 -29.36 0.76 -11.83
N ALA A 65 -29.82 0.08 -10.77
CA ALA A 65 -29.14 -1.10 -10.23
C ALA A 65 -29.06 -2.24 -11.26
N THR A 66 -30.13 -2.44 -12.03
CA THR A 66 -30.13 -3.40 -13.14
C THR A 66 -29.23 -2.93 -14.28
N GLY A 67 -29.24 -1.63 -14.60
CA GLY A 67 -28.35 -1.02 -15.59
C GLY A 67 -26.87 -1.23 -15.29
N GLN A 68 -26.47 -1.15 -14.02
CA GLN A 68 -25.09 -1.38 -13.56
C GLN A 68 -24.61 -2.83 -13.77
N THR A 69 -25.51 -3.78 -14.01
CA THR A 69 -25.16 -5.19 -14.30
C THR A 69 -24.84 -5.45 -15.77
N PHE A 70 -24.97 -4.43 -16.62
CA PHE A 70 -24.69 -4.53 -18.05
C PHE A 70 -23.28 -4.08 -18.41
N TRP A 71 -22.66 -4.84 -19.31
CA TRP A 71 -21.39 -4.54 -19.93
C TRP A 71 -21.56 -4.45 -21.44
N ARG A 72 -20.93 -3.46 -22.07
CA ARG A 72 -20.88 -3.36 -23.52
C ARG A 72 -19.45 -3.57 -24.00
N GLN A 73 -19.32 -4.38 -25.04
CA GLN A 73 -18.05 -4.60 -25.73
C GLN A 73 -18.27 -4.47 -27.24
N ASP A 74 -17.43 -3.69 -27.92
CA ASP A 74 -17.48 -3.55 -29.37
C ASP A 74 -16.51 -4.56 -30.03
N THR A 75 -17.01 -5.31 -31.01
CA THR A 75 -16.23 -6.31 -31.75
C THR A 75 -16.27 -6.02 -33.26
N PRO A 76 -15.36 -6.56 -34.07
CA PRO A 76 -15.44 -6.43 -35.53
C PRO A 76 -16.74 -6.99 -36.13
N ALA A 77 -17.43 -7.91 -35.44
CA ALA A 77 -18.71 -8.46 -35.86
C ALA A 77 -19.92 -7.60 -35.42
N GLY A 78 -19.68 -6.53 -34.65
CA GLY A 78 -20.69 -5.64 -34.08
C GLY A 78 -20.62 -5.56 -32.55
N PRO A 79 -21.38 -4.63 -31.94
CA PRO A 79 -21.47 -4.49 -30.49
C PRO A 79 -22.11 -5.72 -29.86
N THR A 80 -21.68 -6.02 -28.64
CA THR A 80 -22.24 -7.05 -27.78
C THR A 80 -22.59 -6.42 -26.44
N LEU A 81 -23.66 -6.90 -25.83
CA LEU A 81 -24.13 -6.45 -24.53
C LEU A 81 -24.28 -7.68 -23.63
N GLN A 82 -23.51 -7.73 -22.55
CA GLN A 82 -23.55 -8.80 -21.55
C GLN A 82 -24.27 -8.29 -20.30
N ARG A 83 -24.96 -9.17 -19.59
CA ARG A 83 -25.58 -8.88 -18.31
C ARG A 83 -25.26 -9.98 -17.31
N GLY A 84 -24.90 -9.59 -16.08
CA GLY A 84 -24.82 -10.49 -14.94
C GLY A 84 -23.47 -10.58 -14.23
N PRO A 85 -22.34 -10.92 -14.90
CA PRO A 85 -21.05 -11.04 -14.22
C PRO A 85 -20.56 -9.69 -13.68
N GLY A 86 -19.76 -9.75 -12.60
CA GLY A 86 -19.24 -8.57 -11.90
C GLY A 86 -18.28 -7.73 -12.75
N LEU A 87 -17.63 -8.34 -13.75
CA LEU A 87 -16.81 -7.64 -14.74
C LEU A 87 -16.76 -8.42 -16.05
N VAL A 88 -16.91 -7.75 -17.20
CA VAL A 88 -16.55 -8.30 -18.51
C VAL A 88 -15.38 -7.51 -19.07
N ARG A 89 -14.22 -8.17 -19.22
CA ARG A 89 -12.97 -7.56 -19.65
C ARG A 89 -12.86 -7.48 -21.17
N THR A 90 -13.13 -8.59 -21.86
CA THR A 90 -12.96 -8.67 -23.32
C THR A 90 -14.06 -9.47 -23.98
N ALA A 91 -14.27 -9.20 -25.27
CA ALA A 91 -15.16 -9.96 -26.15
C ALA A 91 -14.51 -10.14 -27.52
N ALA A 92 -14.48 -11.38 -28.01
CA ALA A 92 -13.97 -11.70 -29.34
C ALA A 92 -14.92 -12.63 -30.08
N VAL A 93 -15.25 -12.31 -31.34
CA VAL A 93 -16.10 -13.15 -32.20
C VAL A 93 -15.25 -13.84 -33.26
N LYS A 94 -15.29 -15.19 -33.29
CA LYS A 94 -14.64 -16.00 -34.33
C LYS A 94 -15.52 -17.19 -34.69
N GLY A 95 -15.81 -17.38 -35.98
CA GLY A 95 -16.56 -18.55 -36.46
C GLY A 95 -17.93 -18.76 -35.81
N GLY A 96 -18.64 -17.68 -35.46
CA GLY A 96 -19.93 -17.74 -34.78
C GLY A 96 -19.86 -18.00 -33.26
N VAL A 97 -18.65 -18.03 -32.68
CA VAL A 97 -18.43 -18.15 -31.24
C VAL A 97 -18.04 -16.79 -30.67
N LEU A 98 -18.74 -16.35 -29.62
CA LEU A 98 -18.33 -15.21 -28.80
C LEU A 98 -17.54 -15.71 -27.60
N SER A 99 -16.26 -15.36 -27.51
CA SER A 99 -15.41 -15.65 -26.35
C SER A 99 -15.33 -14.41 -25.47
N LEU A 100 -15.78 -14.54 -24.23
CA LEU A 100 -15.73 -13.52 -23.21
C LEU A 100 -14.66 -13.87 -22.17
N THR A 101 -14.00 -12.84 -21.65
CA THR A 101 -13.22 -12.95 -20.42
C THR A 101 -13.73 -11.95 -19.40
N GLY A 102 -13.59 -12.28 -18.11
CA GLY A 102 -14.04 -11.40 -17.04
C GLY A 102 -14.02 -12.09 -15.69
N ASP A 103 -14.69 -11.46 -14.73
CA ASP A 103 -14.61 -11.86 -13.34
C ASP A 103 -15.99 -12.12 -12.73
N THR A 104 -16.04 -13.14 -11.85
CA THR A 104 -17.20 -13.49 -11.03
C THR A 104 -16.78 -13.61 -9.57
N GLU A 105 -17.42 -12.85 -8.68
CA GLU A 105 -17.14 -12.92 -7.23
C GLU A 105 -17.93 -14.04 -6.55
N THR A 106 -19.06 -14.41 -7.15
CA THR A 106 -19.97 -15.47 -6.76
C THR A 106 -20.54 -16.11 -8.02
N GLU A 107 -21.26 -17.22 -7.88
CA GLU A 107 -22.01 -17.78 -9.01
C GLU A 107 -22.92 -16.71 -9.63
N SER A 108 -22.70 -16.39 -10.91
CA SER A 108 -23.31 -15.22 -11.55
C SER A 108 -24.13 -15.60 -12.79
N PRO A 109 -25.31 -15.02 -13.03
CA PRO A 109 -26.02 -15.25 -14.28
C PRO A 109 -25.23 -14.66 -15.46
N LEU A 110 -25.49 -15.16 -16.67
CA LEU A 110 -24.98 -14.56 -17.90
C LEU A 110 -26.08 -14.53 -18.97
N GLU A 111 -26.39 -13.32 -19.43
CA GLU A 111 -27.20 -13.09 -20.63
C GLU A 111 -26.42 -12.26 -21.64
N VAL A 112 -26.46 -12.65 -22.91
CA VAL A 112 -25.67 -12.01 -23.96
C VAL A 112 -26.57 -11.63 -25.14
N PHE A 113 -26.61 -10.35 -25.46
CA PHE A 113 -27.11 -9.85 -26.73
C PHE A 113 -25.92 -9.70 -27.68
N ALA A 114 -25.91 -10.48 -28.77
CA ALA A 114 -24.80 -10.55 -29.70
C ALA A 114 -25.27 -10.41 -31.16
N PRO A 115 -24.37 -10.06 -32.09
CA PRO A 115 -24.67 -10.04 -33.51
C PRO A 115 -25.27 -11.38 -33.99
N LYS A 116 -26.18 -11.33 -34.97
CA LYS A 116 -26.97 -12.48 -35.47
C LYS A 116 -26.14 -13.73 -35.84
N GLY A 117 -24.88 -13.53 -36.25
CA GLY A 117 -23.96 -14.61 -36.60
C GLY A 117 -23.41 -15.41 -35.41
N VAL A 118 -23.51 -14.89 -34.19
CA VAL A 118 -23.08 -15.58 -32.97
C VAL A 118 -24.13 -16.62 -32.57
N LYS A 119 -23.67 -17.85 -32.32
CA LYS A 119 -24.51 -19.01 -31.95
C LYS A 119 -24.13 -19.64 -30.61
N SER A 120 -22.93 -19.39 -30.12
CA SER A 120 -22.44 -19.96 -28.85
C SER A 120 -21.53 -18.99 -28.12
N VAL A 121 -21.48 -19.12 -26.80
CA VAL A 121 -20.67 -18.27 -25.91
C VAL A 121 -19.63 -19.12 -25.17
N ARG A 122 -18.45 -18.55 -24.96
CA ARG A 122 -17.44 -19.03 -24.02
C ARG A 122 -17.20 -17.98 -22.94
N TRP A 123 -16.93 -18.42 -21.72
CA TRP A 123 -16.55 -17.59 -20.57
C TRP A 123 -15.23 -18.11 -20.02
N ASN A 124 -14.21 -17.27 -19.91
CA ASN A 124 -12.87 -17.64 -19.41
C ASN A 124 -12.34 -18.94 -20.04
N GLY A 125 -12.57 -19.10 -21.35
CA GLY A 125 -12.16 -20.28 -22.13
C GLY A 125 -13.13 -21.47 -22.07
N ALA A 126 -14.01 -21.56 -21.07
CA ALA A 126 -15.00 -22.63 -20.93
C ALA A 126 -16.25 -22.40 -21.80
N ALA A 127 -16.85 -23.47 -22.32
CA ALA A 127 -18.09 -23.38 -23.09
C ALA A 127 -19.30 -23.14 -22.17
N VAL A 128 -20.13 -22.16 -22.53
CA VAL A 128 -21.35 -21.86 -21.79
C VAL A 128 -22.55 -22.43 -22.55
N ALA A 129 -23.21 -23.42 -21.97
CA ALA A 129 -24.50 -23.89 -22.48
C ALA A 129 -25.51 -22.75 -22.34
N ALA A 130 -26.15 -22.35 -23.43
CA ALA A 130 -27.09 -21.24 -23.45
C ALA A 130 -28.31 -21.55 -24.31
N LYS A 131 -29.42 -20.89 -24.01
CA LYS A 131 -30.68 -20.94 -24.76
C LYS A 131 -31.03 -19.56 -25.30
N VAL A 132 -31.61 -19.52 -26.49
CA VAL A 132 -32.14 -18.28 -27.06
C VAL A 132 -33.39 -17.86 -26.28
N THR A 133 -33.42 -16.62 -25.81
CA THR A 133 -34.56 -16.05 -25.08
C THR A 133 -35.61 -15.47 -26.04
N ALA A 134 -36.75 -15.06 -25.51
CA ALA A 134 -37.72 -14.29 -26.29
C ALA A 134 -37.10 -13.00 -26.84
N SER A 135 -36.24 -12.29 -26.12
CA SER A 135 -35.58 -11.06 -26.61
C SER A 135 -34.48 -11.33 -27.65
N GLY A 136 -34.21 -12.59 -28.00
CA GLY A 136 -33.18 -12.97 -28.97
C GLY A 136 -31.76 -12.98 -28.41
N SER A 137 -31.61 -12.78 -27.10
CA SER A 137 -30.34 -12.96 -26.38
C SER A 137 -30.05 -14.44 -26.15
N LEU A 138 -28.79 -14.75 -25.84
CA LEU A 138 -28.33 -16.05 -25.35
C LEU A 138 -28.27 -15.99 -23.82
N LEU A 139 -29.13 -16.74 -23.15
CA LEU A 139 -29.13 -16.87 -21.69
C LEU A 139 -28.46 -18.17 -21.29
N ALA A 140 -27.44 -18.07 -20.43
CA ALA A 140 -26.76 -19.24 -19.88
C ALA A 140 -27.76 -20.14 -19.13
N SER A 141 -27.66 -21.44 -19.37
CA SER A 141 -28.53 -22.44 -18.74
C SER A 141 -28.18 -22.70 -17.27
N LYS A 142 -26.97 -22.33 -16.86
CA LYS A 142 -26.47 -22.36 -15.48
C LYS A 142 -25.74 -21.05 -15.21
N ALA A 143 -25.66 -20.67 -13.94
CA ALA A 143 -24.78 -19.58 -13.53
C ALA A 143 -23.33 -19.90 -13.92
N LEU A 144 -22.58 -18.86 -14.26
CA LEU A 144 -21.12 -18.90 -14.30
C LEU A 144 -20.60 -19.28 -12.92
N PRO A 145 -19.48 -20.02 -12.83
CA PRO A 145 -18.90 -20.35 -11.55
C PRO A 145 -18.50 -19.08 -10.78
N GLY A 146 -18.33 -19.24 -9.48
CA GLY A 146 -17.60 -18.30 -8.63
C GLY A 146 -16.25 -18.90 -8.23
N PRO A 147 -15.42 -18.16 -7.48
CA PRO A 147 -14.11 -18.62 -7.09
C PRO A 147 -14.19 -19.80 -6.11
N ALA A 148 -13.23 -20.71 -6.21
CA ALA A 148 -12.91 -21.67 -5.16
C ALA A 148 -12.48 -20.93 -3.88
N ALA A 149 -12.78 -21.55 -2.73
CA ALA A 149 -12.38 -21.04 -1.44
C ALA A 149 -10.85 -21.00 -1.29
N VAL A 150 -10.36 -19.94 -0.65
CA VAL A 150 -8.93 -19.73 -0.37
C VAL A 150 -8.67 -19.89 1.11
N THR A 151 -7.59 -20.59 1.44
CA THR A 151 -7.02 -20.62 2.79
C THR A 151 -5.62 -20.03 2.76
N VAL A 152 -5.27 -19.28 3.81
CA VAL A 152 -3.95 -18.65 3.96
C VAL A 152 -3.29 -19.12 5.26
N PRO A 153 -1.95 -19.19 5.32
CA PRO A 153 -1.24 -19.56 6.53
C PRO A 153 -1.55 -18.65 7.72
N ASP A 154 -1.67 -19.24 8.91
CA ASP A 154 -1.73 -18.49 10.16
C ASP A 154 -0.32 -18.02 10.53
N LEU A 155 -0.02 -16.74 10.25
CA LEU A 155 1.30 -16.17 10.46
C LEU A 155 1.78 -16.32 11.91
N ALA A 156 0.89 -16.29 12.90
CA ALA A 156 1.28 -16.39 14.31
C ALA A 156 1.87 -17.75 14.69
N LYS A 157 1.65 -18.80 13.87
CA LYS A 157 2.10 -20.17 14.12
C LYS A 157 3.39 -20.55 13.37
N LEU A 158 3.94 -19.63 12.58
CA LEU A 158 5.15 -19.88 11.80
C LEU A 158 6.41 -19.79 12.68
N ASP A 159 7.52 -20.33 12.19
CA ASP A 159 8.83 -20.23 12.86
C ASP A 159 9.41 -18.82 12.62
N TRP A 160 9.06 -17.88 13.50
CA TRP A 160 9.60 -16.53 13.47
C TRP A 160 10.97 -16.45 14.11
N LYS A 161 11.83 -15.64 13.51
CA LYS A 161 13.16 -15.28 14.00
C LYS A 161 13.18 -13.81 14.41
N THR A 162 14.00 -13.47 15.39
CA THR A 162 14.20 -12.10 15.86
C THR A 162 15.66 -11.74 16.07
N ALA A 163 16.00 -10.48 15.80
CA ALA A 163 17.30 -9.89 16.07
C ALA A 163 17.17 -8.41 16.45
N ALA A 164 18.07 -7.94 17.32
CA ALA A 164 18.23 -6.52 17.60
C ALA A 164 18.75 -5.79 16.36
N GLY A 165 18.15 -4.65 16.02
CA GLY A 165 18.36 -3.90 14.78
C GLY A 165 18.97 -2.52 14.94
N SER A 166 19.40 -2.15 16.16
CA SER A 166 20.03 -0.86 16.45
C SER A 166 21.41 -1.01 17.10
N PRO A 167 22.34 -1.81 16.52
CA PRO A 167 23.69 -1.96 17.04
C PRO A 167 24.45 -0.63 17.08
N GLU A 168 24.04 0.37 16.28
CA GLU A 168 24.58 1.73 16.30
C GLU A 168 24.43 2.42 17.66
N SER A 169 23.56 1.95 18.55
CA SER A 169 23.46 2.49 19.91
C SER A 169 24.66 2.09 20.78
N ASP A 170 25.32 0.97 20.50
CA ASP A 170 26.48 0.49 21.25
C ASP A 170 27.67 1.45 21.10
N PRO A 171 28.32 1.90 22.20
CA PRO A 171 29.50 2.74 22.11
C PRO A 171 30.66 2.08 21.34
N ALA A 172 30.77 0.75 21.37
CA ALA A 172 31.79 -0.02 20.66
C ALA A 172 31.48 -0.28 19.18
N PHE A 173 30.31 0.15 18.67
CA PHE A 173 29.96 0.00 17.26
C PHE A 173 30.98 0.68 16.35
N ASP A 174 31.50 -0.07 15.37
CA ASP A 174 32.45 0.44 14.39
C ASP A 174 31.74 1.24 13.29
N ASP A 175 31.90 2.55 13.34
CA ASP A 175 31.42 3.50 12.33
C ASP A 175 32.56 4.05 11.45
N SER A 176 33.72 3.39 11.40
CA SER A 176 34.88 3.82 10.62
C SER A 176 34.55 4.09 9.16
N ALA A 177 33.65 3.30 8.56
CA ALA A 177 33.20 3.42 7.19
C ALA A 177 32.12 4.50 6.94
N TRP A 178 31.55 5.11 7.98
CA TRP A 178 30.48 6.11 7.81
C TRP A 178 31.00 7.44 7.28
N ALA A 179 30.15 8.16 6.56
CA ALA A 179 30.48 9.49 6.05
C ALA A 179 30.67 10.48 7.20
N LYS A 180 31.74 11.28 7.15
CA LYS A 180 31.92 12.41 8.08
C LYS A 180 31.00 13.55 7.70
N ALA A 181 30.32 14.15 8.66
CA ALA A 181 29.45 15.30 8.43
C ALA A 181 30.24 16.62 8.47
N GLU A 182 31.20 16.78 7.55
CA GLU A 182 32.12 17.91 7.49
C GLU A 182 32.24 18.47 6.07
N GLY A 183 32.54 19.77 5.95
CA GLY A 183 33.01 20.38 4.69
C GLY A 183 32.00 20.48 3.54
N LYS A 184 30.75 20.03 3.73
CA LYS A 184 29.70 20.08 2.71
C LYS A 184 28.73 21.23 2.93
N ARG A 185 28.26 21.83 1.84
CA ARG A 185 27.12 22.77 1.82
C ARG A 185 26.01 22.10 1.01
N GLY A 186 24.82 22.00 1.60
CA GLY A 186 23.64 21.44 0.95
C GLY A 186 22.75 22.50 0.31
N GLY A 187 21.79 22.03 -0.49
CA GLY A 187 20.72 22.84 -1.08
C GLY A 187 19.53 23.07 -0.16
N SER A 188 19.58 22.64 1.11
CA SER A 188 18.47 22.76 2.05
C SER A 188 18.07 24.23 2.29
N THR A 189 16.77 24.49 2.34
CA THR A 189 16.19 25.79 2.72
C THR A 189 16.34 26.06 4.22
N VAL A 190 16.39 24.99 5.03
CA VAL A 190 16.65 25.06 6.48
C VAL A 190 18.14 24.84 6.73
N ARG A 191 18.83 25.89 7.19
CA ARG A 191 20.29 25.88 7.41
C ARG A 191 20.64 25.65 8.88
N PRO A 192 21.77 24.97 9.17
CA PRO A 192 22.29 24.92 10.53
C PRO A 192 22.69 26.32 11.00
N PRO A 193 22.71 26.56 12.33
CA PRO A 193 23.28 27.79 12.89
C PRO A 193 24.73 28.02 12.43
N THR A 194 25.13 29.29 12.34
CA THR A 194 26.47 29.67 11.87
C THR A 194 27.57 28.95 12.65
N GLY A 195 28.51 28.33 11.93
CA GLY A 195 29.64 27.59 12.51
C GLY A 195 29.34 26.13 12.86
N GLN A 196 28.09 25.68 12.78
CA GLN A 196 27.73 24.28 13.00
C GLN A 196 27.82 23.47 11.69
N PRO A 197 28.12 22.15 11.76
CA PRO A 197 28.19 21.29 10.58
C PRO A 197 26.83 21.15 9.89
N ALA A 198 26.85 20.90 8.58
CA ALA A 198 25.65 20.51 7.85
C ALA A 198 25.30 19.05 8.18
N LEU A 199 24.24 18.86 8.96
CA LEU A 199 23.77 17.54 9.38
C LEU A 199 22.61 17.01 8.51
N ASP A 200 22.04 17.83 7.64
CA ASP A 200 20.95 17.41 6.74
C ASP A 200 21.34 16.18 5.91
N MET A 201 20.48 15.16 5.90
CA MET A 201 20.78 13.86 5.28
C MET A 201 21.02 13.97 3.77
N SER A 202 20.26 14.84 3.08
CA SER A 202 20.38 15.02 1.63
C SER A 202 21.71 15.67 1.23
N THR A 203 22.30 16.48 2.11
CA THR A 203 23.66 17.03 1.92
C THR A 203 24.72 15.92 1.84
N HIS A 204 24.42 14.73 2.35
CA HIS A 204 25.32 13.57 2.39
C HIS A 204 24.93 12.45 1.43
N GLY A 205 24.01 12.70 0.49
CA GLY A 205 23.59 11.71 -0.52
C GLY A 205 22.63 10.64 0.04
N PHE A 206 21.95 10.93 1.14
CA PHE A 206 20.92 10.08 1.72
C PHE A 206 19.58 10.79 1.65
N HIS A 207 18.56 10.16 1.07
CA HIS A 207 17.30 10.86 0.77
C HIS A 207 16.06 10.17 1.34
N ASN A 208 16.14 8.89 1.67
CA ASN A 208 14.95 8.08 1.98
C ASN A 208 15.11 7.33 3.31
N GLY A 209 13.97 7.14 3.98
CA GLY A 209 13.85 6.33 5.19
C GLY A 209 14.73 6.79 6.35
N ASP A 210 15.10 5.85 7.20
CA ASP A 210 15.82 6.17 8.44
C ASP A 210 17.27 6.60 8.15
N VAL A 211 17.80 7.48 8.97
CA VAL A 211 19.20 7.91 8.92
C VAL A 211 19.79 7.92 10.31
N TRP A 212 21.02 7.44 10.44
CA TRP A 212 21.73 7.38 11.70
C TRP A 212 22.85 8.41 11.75
N TYR A 213 23.05 8.97 12.93
CA TYR A 213 24.14 9.87 13.28
C TYR A 213 24.91 9.32 14.48
N ARG A 214 26.24 9.42 14.42
CA ARG A 214 27.12 9.14 15.56
C ARG A 214 28.02 10.34 15.84
N GLY A 215 27.81 10.98 16.99
CA GLY A 215 28.48 12.20 17.40
C GLY A 215 29.43 11.93 18.56
N ARG A 216 30.74 12.15 18.35
CA ARG A 216 31.75 12.04 19.41
C ARG A 216 32.09 13.40 19.98
N TYR A 217 32.16 13.50 21.30
CA TYR A 217 32.50 14.75 21.97
C TYR A 217 33.30 14.51 23.26
N LYS A 218 34.04 15.54 23.66
CA LYS A 218 34.67 15.60 24.98
C LYS A 218 33.65 16.11 26.00
N GLY A 219 33.30 15.27 26.95
CA GLY A 219 32.36 15.60 28.01
C GLY A 219 32.87 16.73 28.90
N ARG A 220 31.91 17.41 29.53
CA ARG A 220 32.11 18.43 30.55
C ARG A 220 31.07 18.25 31.64
N ALA A 221 31.49 18.30 32.90
CA ALA A 221 30.60 18.05 34.05
C ALA A 221 29.42 19.04 34.17
N ASP A 222 29.58 20.28 33.68
CA ASP A 222 28.54 21.30 33.76
C ASP A 222 27.47 21.18 32.67
N ILE A 223 27.69 20.36 31.63
CA ILE A 223 26.75 20.17 30.53
C ILE A 223 25.70 19.13 30.91
N ASP A 224 24.44 19.51 30.85
CA ASP A 224 23.31 18.68 31.32
C ASP A 224 22.19 18.52 30.27
N THR A 225 22.30 19.20 29.13
CA THR A 225 21.21 19.31 28.16
C THR A 225 21.71 19.07 26.74
N LEU A 226 21.03 18.17 26.05
CA LEU A 226 21.13 17.97 24.60
C LEU A 226 19.87 18.53 23.93
N THR A 227 20.05 19.46 22.99
CA THR A 227 18.96 19.98 22.16
C THR A 227 19.22 19.62 20.70
N LEU A 228 18.26 18.96 20.06
CA LEU A 228 18.31 18.52 18.66
C LEU A 228 17.23 19.24 17.87
N HIS A 229 17.62 19.98 16.84
CA HIS A 229 16.70 20.46 15.81
C HIS A 229 16.77 19.47 14.64
N TYR A 230 15.63 19.00 14.14
CA TYR A 230 15.58 17.94 13.14
C TYR A 230 14.37 18.10 12.21
N GLY A 231 14.49 17.53 11.01
CA GLY A 231 13.41 17.39 10.05
C GLY A 231 13.14 15.91 9.76
N ALA A 232 11.88 15.51 9.75
CA ALA A 232 11.52 14.09 9.60
C ALA A 232 10.22 13.87 8.82
N GLY A 233 9.61 14.93 8.30
CA GLY A 233 8.28 14.86 7.68
C GLY A 233 7.17 14.69 8.72
N GLY A 234 5.92 14.76 8.28
CA GLY A 234 4.76 14.57 9.16
C GLY A 234 4.80 13.21 9.86
N ALA A 235 4.49 13.20 11.16
CA ALA A 235 4.62 12.02 12.02
C ALA A 235 6.03 11.39 12.03
N GLY A 236 7.09 12.06 11.56
CA GLY A 236 8.47 11.57 11.68
C GLY A 236 8.94 11.54 13.13
N MET A 237 10.11 10.95 13.41
CA MET A 237 10.60 10.83 14.79
C MET A 237 12.12 10.81 14.88
N LEU A 238 12.65 11.03 16.09
CA LEU A 238 14.03 10.71 16.44
C LEU A 238 14.13 9.91 17.74
N GLN A 239 15.17 9.10 17.84
CA GLN A 239 15.54 8.34 19.04
C GLN A 239 17.01 8.60 19.35
N VAL A 240 17.34 8.72 20.65
CA VAL A 240 18.67 9.11 21.10
C VAL A 240 19.21 8.13 22.12
N TRP A 241 20.48 7.78 21.97
CA TRP A 241 21.28 7.07 22.96
C TRP A 241 22.55 7.86 23.28
N LEU A 242 23.00 7.77 24.52
CA LEU A 242 24.30 8.24 24.98
C LEU A 242 25.05 7.06 25.58
N ASP A 243 26.18 6.71 24.99
CA ASP A 243 27.02 5.56 25.40
C ASP A 243 26.22 4.25 25.57
N GLY A 244 25.26 4.01 24.67
CA GLY A 244 24.38 2.82 24.73
C GLY A 244 23.14 2.97 25.60
N LYS A 245 23.05 4.00 26.46
CA LYS A 245 21.86 4.26 27.28
C LYS A 245 20.83 5.05 26.49
N PHE A 246 19.62 4.51 26.37
CA PHE A 246 18.51 5.21 25.72
C PHE A 246 18.13 6.47 26.51
N LEU A 247 18.17 7.63 25.85
CA LEU A 247 17.78 8.92 26.42
C LEU A 247 16.32 9.27 26.17
N GLY A 248 15.76 8.80 25.05
CA GLY A 248 14.36 8.98 24.74
C GLY A 248 14.06 9.10 23.26
N GLN A 249 12.78 9.36 23.00
CA GLN A 249 12.19 9.54 21.68
C GLN A 249 11.47 10.88 21.61
N HIS A 250 11.50 11.52 20.45
CA HIS A 250 10.64 12.65 20.13
C HIS A 250 9.98 12.44 18.77
N GLU A 251 8.70 12.78 18.67
CA GLU A 251 7.90 12.60 17.46
C GLU A 251 7.38 13.95 16.99
N LEU A 252 7.33 14.13 15.67
CA LEU A 252 6.65 15.26 15.06
C LEU A 252 5.15 14.99 15.03
N ASP A 253 4.37 16.06 15.07
CA ASP A 253 2.92 15.97 14.97
C ASP A 253 2.50 15.31 13.64
N GLY A 254 1.38 14.59 13.69
CA GLY A 254 0.78 13.91 12.54
C GLY A 254 -0.72 14.21 12.41
N GLY A 255 -1.33 13.73 11.32
CA GLY A 255 -2.79 13.78 11.15
C GLY A 255 -3.37 15.14 10.73
N LEU A 256 -2.53 16.11 10.39
CA LEU A 256 -2.94 17.38 9.81
C LEU A 256 -2.81 17.34 8.27
N PRO A 257 -3.64 18.07 7.50
CA PRO A 257 -3.47 18.19 6.05
C PRO A 257 -2.11 18.75 5.62
N ARG A 258 -1.52 19.62 6.46
CA ARG A 258 -0.17 20.16 6.34
C ARG A 258 0.52 20.06 7.71
N PRO A 259 1.12 18.91 8.04
CA PRO A 259 1.74 18.71 9.34
C PRO A 259 3.04 19.53 9.46
N ILE A 260 3.43 19.82 10.70
CA ILE A 260 4.76 20.37 10.98
C ILE A 260 5.79 19.27 10.71
N THR A 261 6.81 19.57 9.92
CA THR A 261 7.76 18.61 9.34
C THR A 261 9.18 18.72 9.93
N THR A 262 9.40 19.72 10.80
CA THR A 262 10.60 19.94 11.62
C THR A 262 10.26 20.17 13.08
N GLY A 263 11.16 19.83 14.00
CA GLY A 263 10.92 20.03 15.42
C GLY A 263 12.20 20.11 16.26
N VAL A 264 12.04 20.51 17.51
CA VAL A 264 13.13 20.62 18.48
C VAL A 264 12.88 19.65 19.63
N ALA A 265 13.79 18.71 19.83
CA ALA A 265 13.78 17.77 20.95
C ALA A 265 14.83 18.18 21.98
N THR A 266 14.50 18.13 23.27
CA THR A 266 15.43 18.42 24.36
C THR A 266 15.49 17.26 25.35
N PHE A 267 16.69 16.79 25.64
CA PHE A 267 16.95 15.67 26.56
C PHE A 267 17.89 16.12 27.67
N LYS A 268 17.63 15.65 28.89
CA LYS A 268 18.57 15.80 30.00
C LYS A 268 19.59 14.67 29.96
N LEU A 269 20.86 15.02 30.11
CA LEU A 269 21.93 14.04 30.21
C LEU A 269 21.89 13.39 31.59
N PRO A 270 21.90 12.05 31.70
CA PRO A 270 21.97 11.35 32.98
C PRO A 270 23.25 11.74 33.74
N GLU A 271 23.15 11.96 35.06
CA GLU A 271 24.30 12.41 35.88
C GLU A 271 25.50 11.47 35.79
N ASP A 272 25.26 10.16 35.68
CA ASP A 272 26.26 9.11 35.52
C ASP A 272 26.99 9.15 34.17
N LEU A 273 26.43 9.85 33.18
CA LEU A 273 27.01 10.05 31.85
C LEU A 273 27.44 11.51 31.62
N ARG A 274 27.46 12.32 32.67
CA ARG A 274 28.11 13.64 32.67
C ARG A 274 29.53 13.50 33.18
N GLY A 275 30.40 14.43 32.79
CA GLY A 275 31.77 14.48 33.27
C GLY A 275 32.78 14.48 32.14
N ASP A 276 34.05 14.39 32.51
CA ASP A 276 35.16 14.43 31.57
C ASP A 276 35.35 13.05 30.92
N GLY A 277 35.56 13.01 29.61
CA GLY A 277 35.70 11.76 28.87
C GLY A 277 35.33 11.89 27.40
N GLU A 278 35.57 10.85 26.62
CA GLU A 278 34.93 10.73 25.30
C GLU A 278 33.56 10.10 25.49
N HIS A 279 32.56 10.71 24.87
CA HIS A 279 31.20 10.21 24.85
C HIS A 279 30.69 10.09 23.41
N VAL A 280 29.76 9.17 23.19
CA VAL A 280 29.14 8.92 21.90
C VAL A 280 27.63 9.11 21.98
N LEU A 281 27.13 10.08 21.21
CA LEU A 281 25.72 10.21 20.90
C LEU A 281 25.40 9.36 19.67
N SER A 282 24.40 8.50 19.78
CA SER A 282 23.77 7.84 18.64
C SER A 282 22.37 8.38 18.46
N VAL A 283 22.05 8.87 17.27
CA VAL A 283 20.74 9.43 16.95
C VAL A 283 20.21 8.77 15.69
N MET A 284 19.05 8.14 15.79
CA MET A 284 18.29 7.70 14.62
C MET A 284 17.20 8.73 14.34
N VAL A 285 17.08 9.18 13.10
CA VAL A 285 15.95 9.99 12.63
C VAL A 285 15.20 9.19 11.57
N ARG A 286 13.89 8.98 11.77
CA ARG A 286 13.02 8.36 10.78
C ARG A 286 12.37 9.42 9.92
N ASN A 287 12.82 9.51 8.67
CA ASN A 287 12.23 10.39 7.67
C ASN A 287 11.02 9.71 7.00
N ASN A 288 9.83 10.29 7.16
CA ASN A 288 8.60 9.85 6.49
C ASN A 288 8.42 10.47 5.08
N GLY A 289 9.45 11.14 4.56
CA GLY A 289 9.48 11.68 3.20
C GLY A 289 9.71 13.19 3.15
N HIS A 290 10.26 13.65 2.04
CA HIS A 290 10.36 15.07 1.71
C HIS A 290 8.98 15.64 1.35
N ASN A 291 8.84 16.96 1.52
CA ASN A 291 7.60 17.63 1.15
C ASN A 291 7.44 17.62 -0.38
N TRP A 292 6.20 17.69 -0.83
CA TRP A 292 5.92 18.11 -2.20
C TRP A 292 6.16 19.63 -2.32
N ASP A 293 6.32 20.13 -3.55
CA ASP A 293 6.58 21.53 -3.88
C ASP A 293 5.45 22.09 -4.76
N LEU A 294 4.25 22.11 -4.19
CA LEU A 294 3.05 22.56 -4.90
C LEU A 294 3.10 24.05 -5.25
N ASP A 295 3.62 24.85 -4.33
CA ASP A 295 3.64 26.32 -4.42
C ASP A 295 4.93 26.83 -5.09
N ALA A 296 5.81 25.92 -5.56
CA ALA A 296 7.11 26.21 -6.18
C ALA A 296 8.00 27.11 -5.31
N ASP A 297 7.98 26.86 -4.01
CA ASP A 297 8.64 27.63 -2.95
C ASP A 297 9.83 26.89 -2.34
N ASP A 298 10.29 25.82 -3.01
CA ASP A 298 11.40 24.96 -2.57
C ASP A 298 11.10 24.22 -1.25
N PHE A 299 9.82 24.03 -0.87
CA PHE A 299 9.49 23.33 0.37
C PHE A 299 9.93 21.84 0.36
N HIS A 300 10.09 21.24 -0.82
CA HIS A 300 10.70 19.91 -0.99
C HIS A 300 12.18 19.85 -0.57
N LYS A 301 12.87 21.01 -0.48
CA LYS A 301 14.26 21.13 -0.03
C LYS A 301 14.37 21.41 1.48
N GLU A 302 13.27 21.34 2.23
CA GLU A 302 13.35 21.38 3.68
C GLU A 302 14.22 20.23 4.21
N ALA A 303 15.08 20.53 5.19
CA ALA A 303 16.01 19.56 5.74
C ALA A 303 15.32 18.28 6.22
N ARG A 304 16.03 17.14 6.09
CA ARG A 304 15.68 15.87 6.72
C ARG A 304 16.86 15.33 7.50
N GLY A 305 16.58 14.51 8.52
CA GLY A 305 17.59 14.13 9.51
C GLY A 305 17.82 15.25 10.53
N LEU A 306 19.03 15.33 11.07
CA LEU A 306 19.40 16.39 12.01
C LEU A 306 19.68 17.71 11.27
N VAL A 307 19.19 18.82 11.79
CA VAL A 307 19.55 20.18 11.35
C VAL A 307 20.70 20.71 12.21
N SER A 308 20.62 20.53 13.53
CA SER A 308 21.67 20.92 14.47
C SER A 308 21.57 20.17 15.78
N ALA A 309 22.70 20.00 16.49
CA ALA A 309 22.77 19.43 17.82
C ALA A 309 23.56 20.35 18.75
N SER A 310 22.97 20.74 19.89
CA SER A 310 23.58 21.61 20.89
C SER A 310 23.72 20.87 22.21
N LEU A 311 24.94 20.79 22.71
CA LEU A 311 25.24 20.43 24.09
C LEU A 311 25.47 21.72 24.90
N SER A 312 24.69 21.91 25.96
CA SER A 312 24.71 23.12 26.78
C SER A 312 24.23 22.85 28.21
N SER A 313 24.16 23.92 28.99
CA SER A 313 23.64 23.98 30.35
C SER A 313 22.90 25.31 30.55
N PRO A 314 22.09 25.47 31.61
CA PRO A 314 21.39 26.73 31.89
C PRO A 314 22.31 27.95 32.03
N THR A 315 23.60 27.74 32.29
CA THR A 315 24.60 28.78 32.52
C THR A 315 25.66 28.89 31.41
N SER A 316 25.56 28.09 30.35
CA SER A 316 26.47 28.13 29.20
C SER A 316 25.77 28.57 27.91
N TYR A 317 26.55 28.95 26.90
CA TYR A 317 26.02 29.26 25.57
C TYR A 317 25.53 27.99 24.86
N SER A 318 24.60 28.12 23.92
CA SER A 318 24.26 27.02 23.00
C SER A 318 25.52 26.57 22.24
N PHE A 319 25.60 25.28 21.93
CA PHE A 319 26.75 24.66 21.26
C PHE A 319 28.08 24.81 22.04
N ALA A 320 28.01 24.83 23.38
CA ALA A 320 29.17 24.98 24.27
C ALA A 320 30.20 23.85 24.14
N VAL A 321 29.79 22.70 23.60
CA VAL A 321 30.68 21.56 23.34
C VAL A 321 30.60 21.20 21.86
N PRO A 322 31.73 21.19 21.12
CA PRO A 322 31.76 20.73 19.74
C PRO A 322 31.57 19.22 19.67
N ILE A 323 30.85 18.76 18.64
CA ILE A 323 30.56 17.35 18.41
C ILE A 323 31.04 16.97 17.00
N ALA A 324 31.88 15.94 16.91
CA ALA A 324 32.36 15.39 15.66
C ALA A 324 31.38 14.33 15.15
N TRP A 325 30.67 14.64 14.05
CA TRP A 325 29.57 13.83 13.56
C TRP A 325 29.96 12.93 12.37
N LYS A 326 29.44 11.71 12.40
CA LYS A 326 29.29 10.84 11.23
C LYS A 326 27.83 10.55 10.96
N ILE A 327 27.52 10.22 9.72
CA ILE A 327 26.16 9.98 9.22
C ILE A 327 26.12 8.75 8.30
N GLN A 328 25.04 7.98 8.37
CA GLN A 328 24.77 6.84 7.51
C GLN A 328 23.27 6.72 7.24
N GLY A 329 22.87 6.87 5.97
CA GLY A 329 21.56 6.48 5.46
C GLY A 329 21.61 5.11 4.80
N ASN A 330 20.86 4.91 3.70
CA ASN A 330 20.86 3.66 2.93
C ASN A 330 22.28 3.26 2.45
N LYS A 331 22.47 1.96 2.22
CA LYS A 331 23.76 1.45 1.71
C LYS A 331 24.03 2.02 0.32
N GLY A 332 25.19 2.68 0.16
CA GLY A 332 25.62 3.30 -1.09
C GLY A 332 25.13 4.74 -1.32
N GLY A 333 24.16 5.23 -0.55
CA GLY A 333 23.59 6.57 -0.77
C GLY A 333 22.93 6.67 -2.14
N GLU A 334 23.37 7.62 -2.96
CA GLU A 334 22.90 7.81 -4.34
C GLU A 334 23.31 6.63 -5.26
N ASP A 335 24.42 5.96 -4.98
CA ASP A 335 24.84 4.72 -5.65
C ASP A 335 24.15 3.51 -5.00
N ILE A 336 22.84 3.42 -5.18
CA ILE A 336 21.97 2.49 -4.44
C ILE A 336 22.40 1.01 -4.58
N ALA A 337 22.33 0.28 -3.47
CA ALA A 337 22.73 -1.13 -3.42
C ALA A 337 21.76 -2.07 -4.17
N ASP A 338 20.49 -1.73 -4.25
CA ASP A 338 19.44 -2.52 -4.92
C ASP A 338 18.77 -1.74 -6.07
N PRO A 339 19.33 -1.81 -7.29
CA PRO A 339 18.74 -1.15 -8.45
C PRO A 339 17.46 -1.83 -8.94
N VAL A 340 17.16 -3.06 -8.50
CA VAL A 340 15.93 -3.77 -8.91
C VAL A 340 14.73 -3.21 -8.15
N ARG A 341 14.89 -2.95 -6.84
CA ARG A 341 13.84 -2.38 -5.99
C ARG A 341 13.82 -0.86 -5.98
N GLY A 342 14.92 -0.23 -6.40
CA GLY A 342 15.03 1.21 -6.60
C GLY A 342 15.33 1.98 -5.31
N SER A 343 15.53 3.30 -5.45
CA SER A 343 16.09 4.16 -4.39
C SER A 343 15.18 4.38 -3.18
N LEU A 344 13.89 4.10 -3.30
CA LEU A 344 12.89 4.33 -2.24
C LEU A 344 12.63 3.08 -1.38
N ASN A 345 13.15 1.92 -1.76
CA ASN A 345 12.84 0.66 -1.07
C ASN A 345 13.50 0.57 0.30
N GLU A 346 14.75 1.02 0.39
CA GLU A 346 15.59 0.91 1.58
C GLU A 346 15.90 2.28 2.18
N GLY A 347 15.74 2.39 3.50
CA GLY A 347 16.33 3.42 4.32
C GLY A 347 17.67 2.99 4.90
N GLY A 348 18.06 3.66 5.98
CA GLY A 348 19.33 3.47 6.66
C GLY A 348 19.27 2.63 7.92
N GLN A 349 18.26 1.79 8.17
CA GLN A 349 18.34 0.85 9.31
C GLN A 349 19.47 -0.16 9.11
N TYR A 350 20.09 -0.64 10.20
CA TYR A 350 21.15 -1.64 10.10
C TYR A 350 20.72 -2.87 9.29
N GLY A 351 19.52 -3.39 9.55
CA GLY A 351 18.97 -4.54 8.84
C GLY A 351 18.65 -4.27 7.37
N GLU A 352 18.31 -3.04 7.00
CA GLU A 352 18.15 -2.65 5.59
C GLU A 352 19.51 -2.70 4.89
N ARG A 353 20.52 -2.01 5.44
CA ARG A 353 21.89 -1.96 4.88
C ARG A 353 22.57 -3.34 4.80
N ASN A 354 22.14 -4.29 5.63
CA ASN A 354 22.65 -5.66 5.65
C ASN A 354 21.73 -6.67 4.94
N GLY A 355 20.67 -6.22 4.28
CA GLY A 355 19.79 -7.08 3.48
C GLY A 355 18.94 -8.07 4.28
N TRP A 356 18.68 -7.82 5.57
CA TRP A 356 17.89 -8.71 6.44
C TRP A 356 16.45 -8.90 5.95
N HIS A 357 15.95 -7.91 5.22
CA HIS A 357 14.64 -7.90 4.60
C HIS A 357 14.57 -8.77 3.31
N LEU A 358 15.70 -9.20 2.76
CA LEU A 358 15.77 -9.90 1.48
C LEU A 358 15.43 -11.40 1.62
N PRO A 359 14.85 -12.01 0.57
CA PRO A 359 14.70 -13.46 0.49
C PRO A 359 16.06 -14.15 0.59
N GLY A 360 16.11 -15.32 1.26
CA GLY A 360 17.34 -16.11 1.35
C GLY A 360 18.43 -15.57 2.30
N PHE A 361 18.21 -14.44 3.00
CA PHE A 361 19.09 -14.00 4.09
C PHE A 361 19.28 -15.13 5.14
N PRO A 362 20.52 -15.42 5.56
CA PRO A 362 20.84 -16.50 6.49
C PRO A 362 20.56 -16.12 7.95
N ASP A 363 19.30 -16.20 8.36
CA ASP A 363 18.81 -15.90 9.72
C ASP A 363 18.88 -17.10 10.68
N GLN A 364 19.65 -18.15 10.38
CA GLN A 364 19.70 -19.35 11.23
C GLN A 364 20.31 -19.08 12.61
N SER A 365 21.15 -18.05 12.73
CA SER A 365 21.75 -17.61 14.00
C SER A 365 20.84 -16.70 14.83
N TRP A 366 19.70 -16.27 14.28
CA TRP A 366 18.76 -15.42 14.99
C TRP A 366 17.98 -16.21 16.04
N ALA A 367 17.59 -15.53 17.12
CA ALA A 367 16.77 -16.12 18.16
C ALA A 367 15.38 -16.45 17.61
N LYS A 368 14.71 -17.46 18.18
CA LYS A 368 13.29 -17.71 17.90
C LYS A 368 12.45 -16.63 18.56
N ALA A 369 11.37 -16.21 17.89
CA ALA A 369 10.42 -15.25 18.41
C ALA A 369 9.07 -15.92 18.70
N ASP A 370 8.46 -15.56 19.83
CA ASP A 370 7.05 -15.84 20.09
C ASP A 370 6.23 -14.62 19.70
N MET A 371 5.52 -14.71 18.57
CA MET A 371 4.72 -13.60 18.04
C MET A 371 3.46 -13.32 18.88
N ALA A 372 3.06 -14.23 19.78
CA ALA A 372 1.96 -14.00 20.71
C ALA A 372 2.39 -13.19 21.95
N ALA A 373 3.70 -13.11 22.21
CA ALA A 373 4.26 -12.49 23.40
C ALA A 373 5.48 -11.60 23.08
N THR A 374 5.41 -10.84 21.98
CA THR A 374 6.49 -9.91 21.61
C THR A 374 6.76 -8.91 22.73
N GLN A 375 8.02 -8.52 22.88
CA GLN A 375 8.47 -7.59 23.91
C GLN A 375 8.88 -6.26 23.29
N PRO A 376 8.61 -5.13 23.97
CA PRO A 376 9.08 -3.83 23.53
C PRO A 376 10.57 -3.67 23.87
N TYR A 377 11.34 -3.12 22.94
CA TYR A 377 12.74 -2.73 23.15
C TYR A 377 12.95 -1.33 22.59
N ALA A 378 13.77 -0.52 23.28
CA ALA A 378 14.19 0.76 22.75
C ALA A 378 15.02 0.55 21.48
N GLY A 379 14.63 1.23 20.41
CA GLY A 379 15.23 1.08 19.08
C GLY A 379 14.44 0.12 18.21
N THR A 380 15.13 -0.51 17.25
CA THR A 380 14.50 -1.39 16.26
C THR A 380 14.78 -2.85 16.55
N THR A 381 13.75 -3.68 16.50
CA THR A 381 13.81 -5.15 16.56
C THR A 381 13.28 -5.71 15.25
N TRP A 382 14.04 -6.61 14.63
CA TRP A 382 13.62 -7.27 13.39
C TRP A 382 12.94 -8.59 13.70
N TYR A 383 11.84 -8.86 13.00
CA TYR A 383 11.16 -10.15 13.00
C TYR A 383 11.11 -10.68 11.57
N ARG A 384 11.43 -11.94 11.36
CA ARG A 384 11.44 -12.55 10.01
C ARG A 384 10.85 -13.95 10.03
N THR A 385 10.10 -14.31 9.00
CA THR A 385 9.70 -15.69 8.74
C THR A 385 9.51 -15.95 7.25
N ASN A 386 9.24 -17.19 6.89
CA ASN A 386 8.84 -17.58 5.55
C ASN A 386 7.48 -18.29 5.59
N PHE A 387 6.69 -18.14 4.53
CA PHE A 387 5.42 -18.83 4.36
C PHE A 387 5.24 -19.26 2.91
N ASP A 388 4.55 -20.39 2.72
CA ASP A 388 4.25 -20.92 1.39
C ASP A 388 2.79 -20.63 1.04
N LEU A 389 2.55 -20.28 -0.23
CA LEU A 389 1.21 -20.13 -0.80
C LEU A 389 0.97 -21.18 -1.88
N ALA A 390 -0.28 -21.61 -1.98
CA ALA A 390 -0.78 -22.50 -3.03
C ALA A 390 -2.19 -22.05 -3.41
N LEU A 391 -2.31 -20.80 -3.88
CA LEU A 391 -3.59 -20.21 -4.22
C LEU A 391 -4.21 -20.94 -5.44
N PRO A 392 -5.55 -20.98 -5.57
CA PRO A 392 -6.19 -21.53 -6.75
C PRO A 392 -5.76 -20.79 -8.03
N LYS A 393 -5.54 -21.54 -9.10
CA LYS A 393 -5.29 -20.95 -10.43
C LYS A 393 -6.58 -20.35 -10.99
N ASP A 394 -6.43 -19.46 -11.96
CA ASP A 394 -7.54 -18.83 -12.70
C ASP A 394 -8.49 -18.01 -11.79
N GLN A 395 -7.95 -17.49 -10.69
CA GLN A 395 -8.62 -16.57 -9.75
C GLN A 395 -7.70 -15.41 -9.42
N ASP A 396 -8.27 -14.24 -9.17
CA ASP A 396 -7.57 -13.10 -8.58
C ASP A 396 -7.87 -13.07 -7.08
N VAL A 397 -6.82 -13.33 -6.30
CA VAL A 397 -6.86 -13.41 -4.84
C VAL A 397 -6.03 -12.26 -4.28
N THR A 398 -6.69 -11.19 -3.84
CA THR A 398 -6.02 -10.06 -3.20
C THR A 398 -5.75 -10.39 -1.74
N LEU A 399 -4.47 -10.43 -1.35
CA LEU A 399 -4.05 -10.62 0.03
C LEU A 399 -3.72 -9.30 0.72
N GLY A 400 -3.85 -9.29 2.05
CA GLY A 400 -3.47 -8.18 2.91
C GLY A 400 -2.73 -8.64 4.15
N LEU A 401 -1.76 -7.84 4.60
CA LEU A 401 -1.15 -7.98 5.92
C LEU A 401 -1.88 -7.05 6.89
N THR A 402 -2.54 -7.61 7.90
CA THR A 402 -3.22 -6.86 8.96
C THR A 402 -2.41 -6.92 10.25
N ILE A 403 -2.13 -5.77 10.85
CA ILE A 403 -1.50 -5.66 12.16
C ILE A 403 -2.57 -5.19 13.15
N GLY A 404 -2.78 -5.96 14.23
CA GLY A 404 -3.79 -5.73 15.26
C GLY A 404 -5.24 -5.82 14.78
N ASP A 405 -6.14 -5.03 15.38
CA ASP A 405 -7.55 -4.92 14.99
C ASP A 405 -7.75 -3.85 13.88
N PRO A 406 -8.21 -4.22 12.67
CA PRO A 406 -8.45 -3.28 11.58
C PRO A 406 -9.63 -2.31 11.84
N LYS A 407 -10.49 -2.59 12.84
CA LYS A 407 -11.58 -1.70 13.26
C LYS A 407 -11.13 -0.63 14.25
N THR A 408 -9.89 -0.71 14.74
CA THR A 408 -9.29 0.25 15.65
C THR A 408 -8.22 1.04 14.90
N PRO A 409 -8.53 2.27 14.42
CA PRO A 409 -7.60 3.02 13.59
C PRO A 409 -6.28 3.38 14.28
N ARG A 410 -6.28 3.46 15.62
CA ARG A 410 -5.12 3.84 16.43
C ARG A 410 -5.03 2.97 17.68
N SER A 411 -3.89 2.34 17.87
CA SER A 411 -3.56 1.55 19.06
C SER A 411 -3.06 2.45 20.20
N PRO A 412 -3.20 2.01 21.46
CA PRO A 412 -2.59 2.71 22.59
C PRO A 412 -1.06 2.60 22.61
N GLY A 413 -0.51 1.50 22.10
CA GLY A 413 0.94 1.28 22.05
C GLY A 413 1.64 2.22 21.07
N ARG A 414 2.82 2.70 21.43
CA ARG A 414 3.63 3.66 20.68
C ARG A 414 4.80 2.99 19.97
N TYR A 415 4.50 2.27 18.90
CA TYR A 415 5.51 1.61 18.08
C TYR A 415 5.19 1.75 16.59
N ARG A 416 6.19 1.40 15.78
CA ARG A 416 6.16 1.54 14.33
C ARG A 416 6.69 0.28 13.67
N VAL A 417 6.23 -0.04 12.48
CA VAL A 417 6.68 -1.23 11.74
C VAL A 417 6.93 -0.85 10.29
N LEU A 418 8.14 -1.06 9.79
CA LEU A 418 8.39 -1.16 8.36
C LEU A 418 8.14 -2.60 7.92
N ILE A 419 7.34 -2.78 6.86
CA ILE A 419 6.88 -4.09 6.39
C ILE A 419 7.62 -4.42 5.10
N PHE A 420 8.31 -5.55 5.06
CA PHE A 420 8.97 -6.05 3.85
C PHE A 420 8.41 -7.40 3.45
N VAL A 421 8.03 -7.55 2.18
CA VAL A 421 7.58 -8.83 1.60
C VAL A 421 8.42 -9.12 0.37
N ASN A 422 9.11 -10.27 0.38
CA ASN A 422 10.10 -10.65 -0.63
C ASN A 422 11.14 -9.55 -0.91
N GLY A 423 11.51 -8.79 0.13
CA GLY A 423 12.43 -7.66 0.05
C GLY A 423 11.83 -6.33 -0.40
N TRP A 424 10.57 -6.30 -0.85
CA TRP A 424 9.89 -5.06 -1.21
C TRP A 424 9.30 -4.40 0.04
N ASN A 425 9.56 -3.11 0.24
CA ASN A 425 8.93 -2.31 1.29
C ASN A 425 7.45 -2.09 0.94
N MET A 426 6.56 -2.70 1.72
CA MET A 426 5.11 -2.71 1.51
C MET A 426 4.38 -1.68 2.38
N GLY A 427 5.13 -0.85 3.10
CA GLY A 427 4.58 0.28 3.84
C GLY A 427 5.06 0.34 5.28
N GLN A 428 4.59 1.40 5.95
CA GLN A 428 4.84 1.66 7.34
C GLN A 428 3.53 1.65 8.13
N PHE A 429 3.51 0.88 9.20
CA PHE A 429 2.48 0.93 10.22
C PHE A 429 2.96 1.80 11.40
N ILE A 430 2.12 2.72 11.87
CA ILE A 430 2.40 3.56 13.06
C ILE A 430 1.21 3.43 14.01
N ALA A 431 1.42 2.70 15.10
CA ALA A 431 0.34 2.17 15.91
C ALA A 431 -0.57 3.26 16.51
N HIS A 432 0.01 4.27 17.14
CA HIS A 432 -0.72 5.36 17.77
C HIS A 432 -1.13 6.50 16.83
N VAL A 433 -0.65 6.51 15.58
CA VAL A 433 -0.98 7.55 14.58
C VAL A 433 -2.10 7.10 13.64
N GLY A 434 -1.98 5.89 13.06
CA GLY A 434 -2.99 5.32 12.16
C GLY A 434 -3.21 6.11 10.86
N PRO A 435 -4.33 5.87 10.13
CA PRO A 435 -5.38 4.88 10.41
C PRO A 435 -5.12 3.50 9.77
N GLN A 436 -4.10 3.38 8.92
CA GLN A 436 -3.90 2.18 8.11
C GLN A 436 -3.46 1.00 8.97
N ARG A 437 -4.23 -0.10 8.92
CA ARG A 437 -3.98 -1.35 9.67
C ARG A 437 -3.77 -2.55 8.74
N THR A 438 -4.31 -2.46 7.53
CA THR A 438 -4.22 -3.49 6.49
C THR A 438 -3.43 -2.95 5.31
N PHE A 439 -2.40 -3.69 4.91
CA PHE A 439 -1.50 -3.36 3.82
C PHE A 439 -1.70 -4.37 2.70
N VAL A 440 -2.15 -3.91 1.54
CA VAL A 440 -2.37 -4.79 0.37
C VAL A 440 -1.03 -5.40 -0.06
N LEU A 441 -1.03 -6.71 -0.30
CA LEU A 441 0.11 -7.45 -0.82
C LEU A 441 -0.18 -7.83 -2.28
N PRO A 442 0.34 -7.08 -3.26
CA PRO A 442 -0.01 -7.28 -4.66
C PRO A 442 0.49 -8.62 -5.21
N SER A 443 -0.35 -9.26 -6.02
CA SER A 443 0.08 -10.34 -6.92
C SER A 443 1.30 -9.90 -7.73
N GLY A 444 2.25 -10.82 -7.89
CA GLY A 444 3.53 -10.55 -8.53
C GLY A 444 4.63 -10.13 -7.56
N ILE A 445 4.33 -9.38 -6.49
CA ILE A 445 5.27 -9.20 -5.36
C ILE A 445 5.27 -10.46 -4.51
N ILE A 446 4.07 -10.95 -4.17
CA ILE A 446 3.89 -12.27 -3.57
C ILE A 446 4.04 -13.35 -4.66
N ASP A 447 4.65 -14.45 -4.28
CA ASP A 447 4.63 -15.71 -5.02
C ASP A 447 3.40 -16.50 -4.59
N GLU A 448 2.33 -16.41 -5.37
CA GLU A 448 1.01 -17.00 -5.07
C GLU A 448 1.03 -18.55 -5.05
N HIS A 449 2.08 -19.16 -5.58
CA HIS A 449 2.22 -20.60 -5.73
C HIS A 449 3.58 -21.10 -5.23
N GLY A 450 4.18 -20.38 -4.27
CA GLY A 450 5.50 -20.68 -3.80
C GLY A 450 5.85 -20.02 -2.47
N LYS A 451 7.16 -19.94 -2.23
CA LYS A 451 7.71 -19.46 -0.98
C LYS A 451 7.83 -17.94 -0.97
N ASN A 452 7.40 -17.35 0.14
CA ASN A 452 7.48 -15.93 0.42
C ASN A 452 8.27 -15.69 1.71
N THR A 453 8.98 -14.56 1.78
CA THR A 453 9.65 -14.06 2.98
C THR A 453 8.93 -12.81 3.46
N ILE A 454 8.65 -12.72 4.75
CA ILE A 454 8.21 -11.48 5.40
C ILE A 454 9.22 -11.08 6.47
N ALA A 455 9.59 -9.80 6.47
CA ALA A 455 10.42 -9.19 7.49
C ALA A 455 9.76 -7.91 8.00
N LEU A 456 9.77 -7.72 9.32
CA LEU A 456 9.17 -6.59 10.02
C LEU A 456 10.25 -5.90 10.84
N ALA A 457 10.49 -4.61 10.60
CA ALA A 457 11.36 -3.80 11.44
C ALA A 457 10.50 -2.99 12.42
N VAL A 458 10.45 -3.43 13.68
CA VAL A 458 9.61 -2.87 14.73
C VAL A 458 10.41 -1.87 15.56
N THR A 459 10.04 -0.61 15.55
CA THR A 459 10.70 0.46 16.32
C THR A 459 9.80 0.91 17.48
N SER A 460 10.35 0.91 18.69
CA SER A 460 9.65 1.27 19.94
C SER A 460 10.60 2.03 20.87
N ASP A 461 10.08 2.75 21.85
CA ASP A 461 10.86 3.36 22.93
C ASP A 461 11.15 2.37 24.08
N GLY A 462 10.58 1.16 24.02
CA GLY A 462 10.76 0.10 25.00
C GLY A 462 9.77 0.14 26.18
N ALA A 463 8.80 1.06 26.20
CA ALA A 463 7.83 1.15 27.28
C ALA A 463 6.88 -0.08 27.29
N PRO A 464 6.41 -0.52 28.47
CA PRO A 464 5.45 -1.62 28.57
C PRO A 464 4.18 -1.34 27.76
N GLY A 465 3.82 -2.28 26.87
CA GLY A 465 2.66 -2.15 25.98
C GLY A 465 2.99 -1.66 24.56
N ASP A 466 4.21 -1.15 24.33
CA ASP A 466 4.65 -0.65 23.01
C ASP A 466 5.30 -1.76 22.16
N ALA A 467 4.69 -2.95 22.23
CA ALA A 467 5.12 -4.16 21.55
C ALA A 467 4.27 -4.43 20.29
N LEU A 468 4.80 -5.25 19.39
CA LEU A 468 4.14 -5.61 18.13
C LEU A 468 2.83 -6.36 18.40
N GLU A 469 1.72 -5.81 17.91
CA GLU A 469 0.42 -6.48 17.92
C GLU A 469 0.37 -7.66 16.94
N ALA A 470 -0.67 -8.50 17.08
CA ALA A 470 -0.87 -9.67 16.24
C ALA A 470 -0.82 -9.33 14.75
N VAL A 471 -0.02 -10.10 14.00
CA VAL A 471 0.14 -9.96 12.55
C VAL A 471 -0.59 -11.09 11.85
N LYS A 472 -1.43 -10.77 10.87
CA LYS A 472 -2.28 -11.73 10.14
C LYS A 472 -2.18 -11.53 8.65
N LEU A 473 -2.22 -12.64 7.92
CA LEU A 473 -2.45 -12.65 6.48
C LEU A 473 -3.95 -12.84 6.24
N GLU A 474 -4.56 -11.97 5.45
CA GLU A 474 -6.00 -11.97 5.21
C GLU A 474 -6.30 -11.99 3.70
N VAL A 475 -7.39 -12.64 3.32
CA VAL A 475 -7.94 -12.56 1.96
C VAL A 475 -8.87 -11.36 1.90
N LEU A 476 -8.46 -10.32 1.19
CA LEU A 476 -9.23 -9.08 1.03
C LEU A 476 -10.29 -9.21 -0.06
N ARG A 477 -9.96 -9.97 -1.12
CA ARG A 477 -10.87 -10.24 -2.24
C ARG A 477 -10.48 -11.56 -2.90
N ASN A 478 -11.48 -12.26 -3.44
CA ASN A 478 -11.31 -13.49 -4.21
C ASN A 478 -12.34 -13.49 -5.32
N VAL A 479 -11.91 -13.57 -6.58
CA VAL A 479 -12.78 -13.62 -7.76
C VAL A 479 -12.28 -14.67 -8.75
N GLU A 480 -13.17 -15.37 -9.44
CA GLU A 480 -12.80 -16.21 -10.58
C GLU A 480 -12.47 -15.31 -11.77
N GLY A 481 -11.43 -15.65 -12.53
CA GLY A 481 -10.92 -14.84 -13.62
C GLY A 481 -9.67 -14.07 -13.23
N GLY A 482 -9.70 -12.75 -13.44
CA GLY A 482 -8.53 -11.90 -13.26
C GLY A 482 -7.65 -11.79 -14.50
N VAL A 483 -6.45 -11.26 -14.31
CA VAL A 483 -5.43 -11.13 -15.36
C VAL A 483 -4.18 -11.92 -14.97
N PRO A 484 -3.49 -12.58 -15.91
CA PRO A 484 -2.21 -13.20 -15.60
C PRO A 484 -1.21 -12.13 -15.13
N VAL A 485 -0.67 -12.31 -13.92
CA VAL A 485 0.35 -11.43 -13.36
C VAL A 485 1.68 -12.17 -13.32
N ALA A 486 2.71 -11.59 -13.94
CA ALA A 486 4.06 -12.11 -13.85
C ALA A 486 4.68 -11.72 -12.50
N ARG A 487 5.50 -12.61 -11.94
CA ARG A 487 6.28 -12.29 -10.74
C ARG A 487 7.24 -11.14 -11.02
N VAL A 488 7.22 -10.15 -10.14
CA VAL A 488 8.21 -9.07 -10.14
C VAL A 488 9.54 -9.64 -9.66
N PRO A 489 10.67 -9.35 -10.32
CA PRO A 489 11.97 -9.78 -9.84
C PRO A 489 12.18 -9.43 -8.37
N ALA A 490 12.48 -10.43 -7.55
CA ALA A 490 12.81 -10.27 -6.13
C ALA A 490 14.16 -10.95 -5.87
N PRO A 491 15.29 -10.28 -6.20
CA PRO A 491 16.62 -10.85 -5.98
C PRO A 491 16.80 -11.31 -4.54
N ASN A 492 17.40 -12.50 -4.38
CA ASN A 492 17.81 -13.02 -3.08
C ASN A 492 18.97 -12.20 -2.51
N TYR A 493 19.13 -12.28 -1.20
CA TYR A 493 20.31 -11.81 -0.48
C TYR A 493 21.60 -12.29 -1.14
N LYS A 494 22.55 -11.36 -1.25
CA LYS A 494 23.94 -11.62 -1.62
C LYS A 494 24.81 -10.86 -0.61
N GLN A 495 25.85 -11.54 -0.12
CA GLN A 495 26.79 -10.98 0.86
C GLN A 495 27.57 -9.80 0.30
#